data_AF-A0A258L5K2-F1
#
_entry.id   AF-A0A258L5K2-F1
#
_cell.length_a   1.000
_cell.length_b   1.000
_cell.length_c   1.000
_cell.angle_alpha   90.00
_cell.angle_beta   90.00
_cell.angle_gamma   90.00
#
_symmetry.space_group_name_H-M   'P 1'
#
loop_
_entity.id
_entity.type
_entity.pdbx_description
1 polymer ?
#
loop_
_entity_poly.entity_id
_entity_poly.type
_entity_poly.pdbx_seq_one_letter_code
_entity_poly.pdbx_strand_id
1 'polypeptide(L)'
;MISAILVVPVDLRERANFLALCLGWGPDSYSVPLTIDGETISHFACRADVTESFLAMISDASNGIFPSIPMTPQEISAVVVGLLSDFAAPGQYESARSHFEAAIARHGLAPL
;
A
#
# COMPACT_ATOMS: atom_id res chain seq x y z
N MET A 1 -0.05 -16.70 5.01
CA MET A 1 0.21 -15.43 4.29
C MET A 1 -0.08 -14.29 5.23
N ILE A 2 0.71 -13.23 5.18
CA ILE A 2 0.52 -12.02 5.99
C ILE A 2 -0.50 -11.16 5.27
N SER A 3 -1.51 -10.64 5.97
CA SER A 3 -2.41 -9.66 5.35
C SER A 3 -1.70 -8.31 5.31
N ALA A 4 -1.71 -7.64 4.16
CA ALA A 4 -1.16 -6.30 3.98
C ALA A 4 -2.25 -5.33 3.52
N ILE A 5 -2.32 -4.17 4.16
CA ILE A 5 -3.06 -3.01 3.71
C ILE A 5 -2.05 -1.94 3.33
N LEU A 6 -2.05 -1.52 2.08
CA LEU A 6 -1.15 -0.53 1.52
C LEU A 6 -1.99 0.65 1.05
N VAL A 7 -1.68 1.86 1.51
CA VAL A 7 -2.45 3.06 1.17
C VAL A 7 -1.51 4.13 0.64
N VAL A 8 -1.90 4.77 -0.46
CA VAL A 8 -1.16 5.88 -1.06
C VAL A 8 -2.07 7.09 -1.25
N PRO A 9 -1.53 8.32 -1.11
CA PRO A 9 -2.19 9.54 -1.53
C PRO A 9 -2.69 9.49 -2.99
N VAL A 10 -3.79 10.18 -3.26
CA VAL A 10 -4.44 10.19 -4.59
C VAL A 10 -3.50 10.65 -5.71
N ASP A 11 -2.62 11.61 -5.44
CA ASP A 11 -1.62 12.15 -6.37
C ASP A 11 -0.46 11.17 -6.66
N LEU A 12 -0.29 10.15 -5.81
CA LEU A 12 0.71 9.09 -6.01
C LEU A 12 0.13 7.81 -6.62
N ARG A 13 -1.20 7.70 -6.77
CA ARG A 13 -1.87 6.46 -7.24
C ARG A 13 -1.28 5.92 -8.54
N GLU A 14 -1.14 6.75 -9.57
CA GLU A 14 -0.65 6.32 -10.88
C GLU A 14 0.78 5.77 -10.79
N ARG A 15 1.65 6.45 -10.03
CA ARG A 15 3.03 6.02 -9.83
C ARG A 15 3.11 4.74 -9.00
N ALA A 16 2.26 4.59 -7.99
CA ALA A 16 2.18 3.38 -7.17
C ALA A 16 1.67 2.17 -7.97
N ASN A 17 0.69 2.38 -8.84
CA ASN A 17 0.21 1.37 -9.79
C ASN A 17 1.28 0.99 -10.81
N PHE A 18 2.05 1.94 -11.32
CA PHE A 18 3.17 1.65 -12.21
C PHE A 18 4.27 0.85 -11.50
N LEU A 19 4.58 1.19 -10.24
CA LEU A 19 5.49 0.40 -9.40
C LEU A 19 4.98 -1.04 -9.23
N ALA A 20 3.71 -1.21 -8.89
CA ALA A 20 3.10 -2.53 -8.76
C ALA A 20 3.18 -3.34 -10.07
N LEU A 21 2.95 -2.70 -11.22
CA LEU A 21 3.13 -3.31 -12.53
C LEU A 21 4.57 -3.76 -12.77
N CYS A 22 5.56 -2.90 -12.49
CA CYS A 22 6.98 -3.24 -12.61
C CYS A 22 7.42 -4.40 -11.70
N LEU A 23 6.77 -4.54 -10.54
CA LEU A 23 6.99 -5.64 -9.59
C LEU A 23 6.18 -6.90 -9.94
N GLY A 24 5.36 -6.86 -10.99
CA GLY A 24 4.59 -7.99 -11.49
C GLY A 24 3.25 -8.22 -10.80
N TRP A 25 2.72 -7.24 -10.07
CA TRP A 25 1.45 -7.33 -9.34
C TRP A 25 0.24 -6.80 -10.12
N GLY A 26 0.50 -6.10 -11.23
CA GLY A 26 -0.53 -5.60 -12.15
C GLY A 26 -0.73 -4.08 -12.10
N PRO A 27 -1.48 -3.53 -13.07
CA PRO A 27 -1.58 -2.07 -13.29
C PRO A 27 -2.60 -1.34 -12.42
N ASP A 28 -3.51 -2.04 -11.75
CA ASP A 28 -4.62 -1.44 -11.00
C ASP A 28 -4.68 -1.94 -9.54
N SER A 29 -3.52 -2.12 -8.92
CA SER A 29 -3.42 -2.64 -7.55
C SER A 29 -4.07 -1.72 -6.50
N TYR A 30 -3.96 -0.40 -6.68
CA TYR A 30 -4.56 0.61 -5.79
C TYR A 30 -5.92 1.05 -6.32
N SER A 31 -6.96 0.30 -5.93
CA SER A 31 -8.29 0.38 -6.53
C SER A 31 -9.40 0.81 -5.58
N VAL A 32 -9.16 0.83 -4.26
CA VAL A 32 -10.20 1.19 -3.27
C VAL A 32 -10.06 2.67 -2.90
N PRO A 33 -11.02 3.54 -3.26
CA PRO A 33 -10.97 4.95 -2.91
C PRO A 33 -11.20 5.13 -1.41
N LEU A 34 -10.42 6.02 -0.81
CA LEU A 34 -10.54 6.41 0.58
C LEU A 34 -10.64 7.94 0.71
N THR A 35 -11.25 8.38 1.79
CA THR A 35 -11.46 9.78 2.12
C THR A 35 -11.03 10.08 3.55
N ILE A 36 -10.65 11.35 3.78
CA ILE A 36 -10.36 11.89 5.12
C ILE A 36 -11.49 12.78 5.65
N ASP A 37 -12.30 13.34 4.75
CA ASP A 37 -13.36 14.31 5.04
C ASP A 37 -14.77 13.73 4.84
N GLY A 38 -14.88 12.54 4.25
CA GLY A 38 -16.15 11.90 3.90
C GLY A 38 -16.70 12.29 2.52
N GLU A 39 -16.03 13.17 1.79
CA GLU A 39 -16.57 13.78 0.56
C GLU A 39 -15.59 13.64 -0.63
N THR A 40 -14.30 13.85 -0.40
CA THR A 40 -13.27 13.87 -1.44
C THR A 40 -12.37 12.65 -1.35
N ILE A 41 -12.05 12.04 -2.50
CA ILE A 41 -11.03 10.98 -2.55
C ILE A 41 -9.67 11.60 -2.24
N SER A 42 -9.08 11.17 -1.13
CA SER A 42 -7.75 11.62 -0.68
C SER A 42 -6.69 10.54 -0.87
N HIS A 43 -7.07 9.26 -0.83
CA HIS A 43 -6.15 8.13 -0.91
C HIS A 43 -6.75 6.96 -1.68
N PHE A 44 -5.89 6.01 -2.05
CA PHE A 44 -6.28 4.71 -2.57
C PHE A 44 -5.61 3.59 -1.80
N ALA A 45 -6.36 2.52 -1.52
CA ALA A 45 -5.86 1.34 -0.86
C ALA A 45 -5.73 0.15 -1.81
N CYS A 46 -4.75 -0.69 -1.50
CA CYS A 46 -4.54 -2.03 -2.02
C CYS A 46 -4.54 -3.00 -0.84
N ARG A 47 -5.29 -4.09 -0.97
CA ARG A 47 -5.25 -5.22 -0.04
C ARG A 47 -4.60 -6.40 -0.72
N ALA A 48 -3.61 -7.00 -0.07
CA ALA A 48 -2.93 -8.18 -0.59
C ALA A 48 -2.63 -9.19 0.53
N ASP A 49 -2.47 -10.45 0.13
CA ASP A 49 -1.82 -11.47 0.93
C ASP A 49 -0.35 -11.51 0.50
N VAL A 50 0.56 -11.24 1.43
CA VAL A 50 2.00 -11.10 1.15
C VAL A 50 2.83 -12.14 1.89
N THR A 51 4.06 -12.31 1.43
CA THR A 51 5.09 -13.18 2.01
C THR A 51 6.02 -12.38 2.93
N GLU A 52 6.85 -13.07 3.71
CA GLU A 52 7.91 -12.41 4.49
C GLU A 52 8.93 -11.69 3.61
N SER A 53 9.21 -12.21 2.41
CA SER A 53 10.09 -11.53 1.44
C SER A 53 9.55 -10.17 0.99
N PHE A 54 8.23 -10.00 0.96
CA PHE A 54 7.62 -8.69 0.70
C PHE A 54 7.89 -7.72 1.86
N LEU A 55 7.75 -8.18 3.11
CA LEU A 55 8.06 -7.34 4.28
C LEU A 55 9.52 -6.89 4.28
N ALA A 56 10.44 -7.81 3.94
CA ALA A 56 11.86 -7.49 3.78
C ALA A 56 12.07 -6.41 2.71
N MET A 57 11.39 -6.53 1.56
CA MET A 57 11.47 -5.53 0.49
C MET A 57 10.92 -4.15 0.89
N ILE A 58 9.85 -4.07 1.69
CA ILE A 58 9.35 -2.79 2.24
C ILE A 58 10.36 -2.20 3.24
N SER A 59 10.97 -3.04 4.07
CA SER A 59 12.03 -2.63 4.99
C SER A 59 13.27 -2.11 4.24
N ASP A 60 13.69 -2.79 3.19
CA ASP A 60 14.81 -2.40 2.32
C ASP A 60 14.52 -1.05 1.65
N ALA A 61 13.32 -0.88 1.10
CA ALA A 61 12.88 0.36 0.47
C ALA A 61 12.92 1.55 1.43
N SER A 62 12.56 1.34 2.70
CA SER A 62 12.64 2.36 3.76
C SER A 62 14.08 2.76 4.09
N ASN A 63 15.06 1.91 3.76
CA ASN A 63 16.49 2.16 3.88
C ASN A 63 17.15 2.61 2.55
N GLY A 64 16.35 2.91 1.52
CA GLY A 64 16.84 3.36 0.22
C GLY A 64 17.40 2.25 -0.68
N ILE A 65 17.12 0.99 -0.35
CA ILE A 65 17.51 -0.17 -1.15
C ILE A 65 16.31 -0.56 -2.01
N PHE A 66 16.46 -0.44 -3.33
CA PHE A 66 15.38 -0.68 -4.29
C PHE A 66 15.73 -1.79 -5.29
N PRO A 67 14.74 -2.56 -5.75
CA PRO A 67 14.95 -3.54 -6.81
C PRO A 67 15.34 -2.85 -8.13
N SER A 68 16.06 -3.58 -8.98
CA SER A 68 16.38 -3.12 -10.34
C SER A 68 15.15 -3.30 -11.24
N ILE A 69 14.36 -2.24 -11.38
CA ILE A 69 13.13 -2.19 -12.19
C ILE A 69 13.13 -0.95 -13.11
N PRO A 70 12.20 -0.85 -14.08
CA PRO A 70 12.04 0.32 -14.96
C PRO A 70 11.52 1.60 -14.26
N MET A 71 12.01 1.89 -13.05
CA MET A 71 11.77 3.12 -12.30
C MET A 71 13.07 3.59 -11.66
N THR A 72 13.27 4.90 -11.59
CA THR A 72 14.40 5.49 -10.87
C THR A 72 14.24 5.34 -9.36
N PRO A 73 15.34 5.29 -8.59
CA PRO A 73 15.28 5.32 -7.12
C PRO A 73 14.46 6.48 -6.56
N GLN A 74 14.49 7.65 -7.21
CA GLN A 74 13.72 8.83 -6.80
C GLN A 74 12.21 8.62 -6.97
N GLU A 75 11.78 8.00 -8.06
CA GLU A 75 10.37 7.67 -8.29
C GLU A 75 9.85 6.64 -7.29
N ILE A 76 10.65 5.62 -6.99
CA ILE A 76 10.30 4.60 -5.99
C ILE A 76 10.23 5.23 -4.60
N SER A 77 11.24 6.05 -4.24
CA SER A 77 11.28 6.74 -2.96
C SER A 77 10.08 7.66 -2.74
N ALA A 78 9.62 8.37 -3.77
CA ALA A 78 8.42 9.22 -3.67
C ALA A 78 7.17 8.41 -3.28
N VAL A 79 7.00 7.20 -3.83
CA VAL A 79 5.89 6.31 -3.47
C VAL A 79 6.07 5.78 -2.04
N VAL A 80 7.27 5.30 -1.70
CA VAL A 80 7.56 4.71 -0.38
C VAL A 80 7.39 5.72 0.75
N VAL A 81 7.79 6.97 0.57
CA VAL A 81 7.62 8.04 1.57
C VAL A 81 6.14 8.35 1.83
N GLY A 82 5.30 8.28 0.79
CA GLY A 82 3.86 8.48 0.91
C GLY A 82 3.08 7.22 1.29
N LEU A 83 3.73 6.05 1.36
CA LEU A 83 3.07 4.77 1.57
C LEU A 83 2.74 4.57 3.06
N LEU A 84 1.46 4.46 3.37
CA LEU A 84 1.01 3.91 4.64
C LEU A 84 0.89 2.39 4.49
N SER A 85 1.45 1.65 5.44
CA SER A 85 1.42 0.19 5.41
C SER A 85 1.04 -0.40 6.76
N ASP A 86 0.13 -1.37 6.75
CA ASP A 86 -0.29 -2.13 7.92
C ASP A 86 -0.22 -3.63 7.59
N PHE A 87 0.41 -4.39 8.47
CA PHE A 87 0.65 -5.81 8.30
C PHE A 87 0.11 -6.60 9.48
N ALA A 88 -0.58 -7.70 9.17
CA ALA A 88 -1.17 -8.57 10.18
C ALA A 88 -0.77 -10.03 9.96
N ALA A 89 -0.31 -10.66 11.04
CA ALA A 89 -0.07 -12.10 11.05
C ALA A 89 -1.41 -12.88 10.96
N PRO A 90 -1.39 -14.14 10.48
CA PRO A 90 -2.57 -15.00 10.50
C PRO A 90 -3.21 -15.07 11.89
N GLY A 91 -4.53 -14.88 11.96
CA GLY A 91 -5.31 -14.97 13.21
C GLY A 91 -5.32 -13.71 14.08
N GLN A 92 -4.59 -12.66 13.72
CA GLN A 92 -4.60 -11.38 14.45
C GLN A 92 -5.92 -10.61 14.31
N TYR A 93 -6.64 -10.84 13.21
CA TYR A 93 -7.98 -10.31 12.96
C TYR A 93 -8.92 -11.44 12.57
N GLU A 94 -10.20 -11.25 12.85
CA GLU A 94 -11.27 -12.20 12.49
C GLU A 94 -11.39 -12.35 10.96
N SER A 95 -11.14 -11.27 10.22
CA SER A 95 -11.21 -11.27 8.76
C SER A 95 -10.27 -10.24 8.10
N ALA A 96 -10.04 -10.40 6.80
CA ALA A 96 -9.34 -9.41 5.99
C ALA A 96 -10.07 -8.04 5.99
N ARG A 97 -11.40 -8.05 6.08
CA ARG A 97 -12.22 -6.84 6.17
C ARG A 97 -11.98 -6.09 7.48
N SER A 98 -12.00 -6.80 8.62
CA SER A 98 -11.73 -6.17 9.92
C SER A 98 -10.31 -5.63 10.02
N HIS A 99 -9.33 -6.30 9.37
CA HIS A 99 -7.98 -5.76 9.26
C HIS A 99 -7.96 -4.47 8.42
N PHE A 100 -8.61 -4.47 7.25
CA PHE A 100 -8.71 -3.30 6.37
C PHE A 100 -9.33 -2.10 7.09
N GLU A 101 -10.50 -2.28 7.71
CA GLU A 101 -11.22 -1.23 8.45
C GLU A 101 -10.36 -0.68 9.60
N ALA A 102 -9.68 -1.55 10.35
CA ALA A 102 -8.80 -1.12 11.44
C ALA A 102 -7.57 -0.34 10.92
N ALA A 103 -6.96 -0.78 9.82
CA ALA A 103 -5.78 -0.14 9.24
C ALA A 103 -6.10 1.28 8.74
N ILE A 104 -7.17 1.46 7.96
CA ILE A 104 -7.55 2.78 7.43
C ILE A 104 -7.98 3.73 8.57
N ALA A 105 -8.68 3.21 9.59
CA ALA A 105 -9.13 4.03 10.72
C ALA A 105 -7.96 4.59 11.54
N ARG A 106 -6.84 3.85 11.70
CA ARG A 106 -5.63 4.37 12.37
C ARG A 106 -5.04 5.60 11.69
N HIS A 107 -5.27 5.74 10.39
CA HIS A 107 -4.82 6.87 9.59
C HIS A 107 -5.90 7.96 9.42
N GLY A 108 -7.03 7.85 10.12
CA GLY A 108 -8.15 8.78 9.99
C GLY A 108 -8.85 8.70 8.63
N LEU A 109 -8.73 7.55 7.95
CA LEU A 109 -9.32 7.33 6.63
C LEU A 109 -10.58 6.47 6.74
N ALA A 110 -11.52 6.71 5.83
CA ALA A 110 -12.72 5.90 5.64
C ALA A 110 -12.89 5.52 4.16
N PRO A 111 -13.60 4.44 3.84
CA PRO A 111 -14.03 4.17 2.46
C PRO A 111 -14.95 5.30 2.00
N LEU A 112 -14.80 5.73 0.74
CA LEU A 112 -15.73 6.65 0.09
C LEU A 112 -16.84 5.88 -0.64
#